data_AF-A0A5D0I0B0-F1
#
_entry.id   AF-A0A5D0I0B0-F1
#
_cell.length_a   1.000
_cell.length_b   1.000
_cell.length_c   1.000
_cell.angle_alpha   90.00
_cell.angle_beta   90.00
_cell.angle_gamma   90.00
#
_symmetry.space_group_name_H-M   'P 1'
#
loop_
_entity.id
_entity.type
_entity.pdbx_description
1 polymer ?
#
loop_
_entity_poly.entity_id
_entity_poly.type
_entity_poly.pdbx_seq_one_letter_code
_entity_poly.pdbx_strand_id
1 'polypeptide(L)'
;GWIGWSGFAFNQGPADLFFQTVFCATAATIVSGAIAGRTKYNTYIIFSIVMTALIYPIAGGWQWNGDGWLAQMGFIDFAGSSIVHAVGGWAALIGAALVGPRLGKYT
;
A
#
# COMPACT_ATOMS: atom_id res chain seq x y z
N GLY A 1 -16.88 -2.29 7.98
CA GLY A 1 -16.36 -2.21 9.37
C GLY A 1 -14.92 -1.70 9.39
N TRP A 2 -14.26 -1.73 10.55
CA TRP A 2 -12.87 -1.27 10.74
C TRP A 2 -11.80 -2.21 10.14
N ILE A 3 -12.13 -3.48 9.97
CA ILE A 3 -11.23 -4.50 9.42
C ILE A 3 -11.98 -5.22 8.29
N GLY A 4 -11.62 -4.91 7.04
CA GLY A 4 -12.26 -5.45 5.85
C GLY A 4 -11.57 -6.71 5.33
N TRP A 5 -11.72 -7.84 6.02
CA TRP A 5 -11.31 -9.15 5.46
C TRP A 5 -12.41 -9.78 4.60
N SER A 6 -13.68 -9.45 4.87
CA SER A 6 -14.84 -9.94 4.13
C SER A 6 -14.86 -9.31 2.73
N GLY A 7 -14.47 -10.09 1.72
CA GLY A 7 -14.42 -9.65 0.31
C GLY A 7 -13.05 -9.14 -0.16
N PHE A 8 -12.00 -9.28 0.65
CA PHE A 8 -10.65 -8.78 0.32
C PHE A 8 -10.03 -9.49 -0.89
N ALA A 9 -10.27 -10.78 -1.06
CA ALA A 9 -10.10 -11.43 -2.36
C ALA A 9 -11.35 -11.08 -3.17
N PHE A 10 -11.29 -9.99 -3.93
CA PHE A 10 -12.31 -9.51 -4.87
C PHE A 10 -13.09 -10.67 -5.47
N ASN A 11 -14.22 -11.03 -4.84
CA ASN A 11 -15.07 -12.16 -5.23
C ASN A 11 -15.92 -11.75 -6.44
N GLN A 12 -15.28 -11.04 -7.35
CA GLN A 12 -15.78 -10.33 -8.51
C GLN A 12 -15.11 -10.88 -9.80
N GLY A 13 -14.18 -11.83 -9.66
CA GLY A 13 -13.59 -12.60 -10.75
C GLY A 13 -12.08 -12.33 -10.97
N PRO A 14 -11.46 -13.06 -11.92
CA PRO A 14 -10.01 -12.98 -12.17
C PRO A 14 -9.52 -11.60 -12.60
N ALA A 15 -10.35 -10.83 -13.31
CA ALA A 15 -10.01 -9.48 -13.77
C ALA A 15 -9.80 -8.51 -12.61
N ASP A 16 -10.73 -8.50 -11.65
CA ASP A 16 -10.64 -7.64 -10.46
C ASP A 16 -9.49 -8.05 -9.55
N LEU A 17 -9.27 -9.37 -9.40
CA LEU A 17 -8.11 -9.88 -8.67
C LEU A 17 -6.80 -9.38 -9.30
N PHE A 18 -6.66 -9.46 -10.63
CA PHE A 18 -5.49 -8.96 -11.33
C PHE A 18 -5.34 -7.45 -11.16
N PHE A 19 -6.41 -6.69 -11.39
CA PHE A 19 -6.44 -5.23 -11.24
C PHE A 19 -5.97 -4.79 -9.86
N GLN A 20 -6.42 -5.46 -8.82
CA GLN A 20 -6.10 -5.12 -7.44
C GLN A 20 -4.71 -5.60 -7.02
N THR A 21 -4.25 -6.70 -7.61
CA THR A 21 -2.86 -7.15 -7.44
C THR A 21 -1.88 -6.12 -7.99
N VAL A 22 -2.14 -5.54 -9.17
CA VAL A 22 -1.24 -4.52 -9.74
C VAL A 22 -1.29 -3.19 -8.98
N PHE A 23 -2.44 -2.80 -8.41
CA PHE A 23 -2.55 -1.64 -7.51
C PHE A 23 -1.78 -1.87 -6.20
N CYS A 24 -1.94 -3.05 -5.61
CA CYS A 24 -1.21 -3.47 -4.42
C CYS A 24 0.31 -3.47 -4.66
N ALA A 25 0.75 -4.00 -5.81
CA ALA A 25 2.14 -3.97 -6.23
C ALA A 25 2.65 -2.54 -6.40
N THR A 26 1.85 -1.64 -6.97
CA THR A 26 2.18 -0.21 -7.12
C THR A 26 2.43 0.46 -5.76
N ALA A 27 1.59 0.16 -4.76
CA ALA A 27 1.76 0.70 -3.41
C ALA A 27 3.10 0.25 -2.78
N ALA A 28 3.48 -1.01 -2.97
CA ALA A 28 4.76 -1.55 -2.49
C ALA A 28 5.98 -0.97 -3.23
N THR A 29 5.89 -0.77 -4.54
CA THR A 29 7.02 -0.26 -5.35
C THR A 29 7.31 1.23 -5.12
N ILE A 30 6.34 2.02 -4.66
CA ILE A 30 6.59 3.40 -4.19
C ILE A 30 7.65 3.39 -3.07
N VAL A 31 7.54 2.46 -2.12
CA VAL A 31 8.49 2.35 -0.99
C VAL A 31 9.86 1.88 -1.47
N SER A 32 9.90 0.95 -2.42
CA SER A 32 11.15 0.42 -2.97
C SER A 32 12.05 1.53 -3.53
N GLY A 33 11.48 2.47 -4.28
CA GLY A 33 12.21 3.61 -4.83
C GLY A 33 12.76 4.56 -3.76
N ALA A 34 11.97 4.79 -2.69
CA ALA A 34 12.37 5.66 -1.59
C ALA A 34 13.54 5.10 -0.77
N ILE A 35 13.61 3.78 -0.59
CA ILE A 35 14.62 3.11 0.23
C ILE A 35 15.78 2.50 -0.58
N ALA A 36 15.72 2.58 -1.92
CA ALA A 36 16.72 2.03 -2.83
C ALA A 36 18.14 2.55 -2.58
N GLY A 37 19.12 1.66 -2.77
CA GLY A 37 20.56 1.96 -2.72
C GLY A 37 21.19 1.96 -1.32
N ARG A 38 20.43 1.72 -0.25
CA ARG A 38 20.97 1.62 1.12
C ARG A 38 20.16 0.73 2.07
N THR A 39 19.30 -0.13 1.53
CA THR A 39 18.47 -1.06 2.29
C THR A 39 18.79 -2.49 1.90
N LYS A 40 18.79 -3.41 2.86
CA LYS A 40 18.96 -4.84 2.59
C LYS A 40 17.74 -5.38 1.84
N TYR A 41 17.98 -6.26 0.87
CA TYR A 41 16.91 -6.89 0.09
C TYR A 41 15.89 -7.64 0.97
N ASN A 42 16.36 -8.39 1.98
CA ASN A 42 15.49 -9.11 2.91
C ASN A 42 14.54 -8.19 3.68
N THR A 43 14.99 -6.97 4.02
CA THR A 43 14.13 -5.96 4.66
C THR A 43 13.01 -5.54 3.73
N TYR A 44 13.30 -5.37 2.43
CA TYR A 44 12.29 -5.04 1.43
C TYR A 44 11.30 -6.18 1.17
N ILE A 45 11.73 -7.45 1.22
CA ILE A 45 10.81 -8.60 1.14
C ILE A 45 9.81 -8.58 2.30
N ILE A 46 10.30 -8.44 3.54
CA ILE A 46 9.44 -8.41 4.73
C ILE A 46 8.48 -7.23 4.65
N PHE A 47 8.98 -6.05 4.28
CA PHE A 47 8.14 -4.87 4.07
C PHE A 47 7.06 -5.13 3.03
N SER A 48 7.41 -5.73 1.88
CA SER A 48 6.46 -6.01 0.81
C SER A 48 5.35 -6.95 1.28
N ILE A 49 5.68 -8.00 2.04
CA ILE A 49 4.69 -8.91 2.64
C ILE A 49 3.74 -8.15 3.57
N VAL A 50 4.27 -7.30 4.47
CA VAL A 50 3.45 -6.51 5.40
C VAL A 50 2.55 -5.52 4.63
N MET A 51 3.10 -4.86 3.62
CA MET A 51 2.37 -3.90 2.81
C MET A 51 1.22 -4.58 2.05
N THR A 52 1.49 -5.71 1.39
CA THR A 52 0.53 -6.37 0.51
C THR A 52 -0.47 -7.27 1.24
N ALA A 53 -0.07 -7.87 2.37
CA ALA A 53 -0.92 -8.80 3.13
C ALA A 53 -1.67 -8.13 4.29
N LEU A 54 -1.28 -6.93 4.74
CA LEU A 54 -1.93 -6.24 5.85
C LEU A 54 -2.34 -4.81 5.52
N ILE A 55 -1.39 -3.94 5.17
CA ILE A 55 -1.66 -2.49 5.07
C ILE A 55 -2.61 -2.16 3.91
N TYR A 56 -2.25 -2.54 2.68
CA TYR A 56 -3.08 -2.33 1.50
C TYR A 56 -4.47 -2.96 1.61
N PRO A 57 -4.60 -4.24 2.06
CA PRO A 57 -5.90 -4.88 2.30
C PRO A 57 -6.81 -4.10 3.24
N ILE A 58 -6.26 -3.64 4.36
CA ILE A 58 -7.02 -2.89 5.36
C ILE A 58 -7.47 -1.55 4.79
N ALA A 59 -6.55 -0.81 4.14
CA ALA A 59 -6.87 0.49 3.54
C ALA A 59 -7.91 0.36 2.42
N GLY A 60 -7.74 -0.62 1.52
CA GLY A 60 -8.71 -0.93 0.46
C GLY A 60 -10.07 -1.33 1.03
N GLY A 61 -10.09 -2.13 2.11
CA GLY A 61 -11.31 -2.50 2.81
C GLY A 61 -12.05 -1.33 3.48
N TRP A 62 -11.39 -0.21 3.76
CA TRP A 62 -12.05 0.97 4.30
C TRP A 62 -12.86 1.74 3.26
N GLN A 63 -12.39 1.76 2.00
CA GLN A 63 -12.95 2.63 0.95
C GLN A 63 -13.51 1.90 -0.27
N TRP A 64 -12.90 0.81 -0.73
CA TRP A 64 -13.35 0.05 -1.91
C TRP A 64 -14.22 -1.14 -1.57
N ASN A 65 -14.51 -1.34 -0.29
CA ASN A 65 -15.58 -2.19 0.15
C ASN A 65 -16.81 -1.31 0.46
N GLY A 66 -17.99 -1.68 -0.04
CA GLY A 66 -19.24 -0.95 0.22
C GLY A 66 -19.59 -0.83 1.72
N ASP A 67 -19.18 -1.82 2.53
CA ASP A 67 -19.34 -1.79 3.99
C ASP A 67 -18.17 -1.10 4.71
N GLY A 68 -17.20 -0.58 3.97
CA GLY A 68 -16.06 0.16 4.48
C GLY A 68 -16.50 1.46 5.16
N TRP A 69 -15.88 1.80 6.29
CA TRP A 69 -16.32 2.98 7.06
C TRP A 69 -16.06 4.30 6.32
N LEU A 70 -14.99 4.39 5.52
CA LEU A 70 -14.74 5.56 4.67
C LEU A 70 -15.77 5.65 3.54
N ALA A 71 -16.11 4.50 2.93
CA ALA A 71 -17.15 4.43 1.91
C ALA A 71 -18.51 4.91 2.47
N GLN A 72 -18.89 4.44 3.67
CA GLN A 72 -20.13 4.86 4.34
C GLN A 72 -20.16 6.34 4.72
N MET A 73 -19.00 6.96 4.96
CA MET A 73 -18.88 8.39 5.20
C MET A 73 -18.89 9.24 3.92
N GLY A 74 -18.96 8.64 2.74
CA GLY A 74 -18.93 9.34 1.46
C GLY A 74 -17.53 9.80 1.04
N PHE A 75 -16.47 9.20 1.59
CA PHE A 75 -15.12 9.41 1.06
C PHE A 75 -15.04 8.89 -0.38
N ILE A 76 -14.29 9.59 -1.23
CA ILE A 76 -14.16 9.26 -2.64
C ILE A 76 -12.67 9.08 -2.96
N ASP A 77 -12.31 7.86 -3.32
CA ASP A 77 -11.04 7.53 -3.93
C ASP A 77 -11.28 6.63 -5.13
N PHE A 78 -11.32 7.21 -6.34
CA PHE A 78 -11.71 6.47 -7.55
C PHE A 78 -10.61 5.52 -8.03
N ALA A 79 -9.36 5.98 -8.04
CA ALA A 79 -8.23 5.26 -8.65
C ALA A 79 -7.02 5.11 -7.71
N GLY A 80 -7.20 5.36 -6.40
CA GLY A 80 -6.19 5.04 -5.40
C GLY A 80 -5.25 6.19 -5.07
N SER A 81 -5.67 7.44 -5.24
CA SER A 81 -4.88 8.60 -4.79
C SER A 81 -4.54 8.50 -3.31
N SER A 82 -5.46 7.96 -2.49
CA SER A 82 -5.21 7.68 -1.08
C SER A 82 -4.75 6.24 -0.87
N ILE A 83 -5.58 5.25 -1.23
CA ILE A 83 -5.37 3.84 -0.89
C ILE A 83 -4.07 3.27 -1.48
N VAL A 84 -3.62 3.77 -2.63
CA VAL A 84 -2.36 3.35 -3.27
C VAL A 84 -1.26 4.39 -3.00
N HIS A 85 -1.44 5.61 -3.50
CA HIS A 85 -0.37 6.61 -3.56
C HIS A 85 -0.07 7.22 -2.21
N ALA A 86 -1.07 7.64 -1.44
CA ALA A 86 -0.82 8.20 -0.10
C ALA A 86 -0.35 7.13 0.88
N VAL A 87 -0.98 5.95 0.92
CA VAL A 87 -0.54 4.84 1.80
C VAL A 87 0.89 4.42 1.47
N GLY A 88 1.21 4.19 0.19
CA GLY A 88 2.57 3.91 -0.26
C GLY A 88 3.54 5.06 0.03
N GLY A 89 3.11 6.31 -0.16
CA GLY A 89 3.90 7.51 0.09
C GLY A 89 4.24 7.72 1.57
N TRP A 90 3.28 7.51 2.47
CA TRP A 90 3.52 7.58 3.91
C TRP A 90 4.45 6.45 4.38
N ALA A 91 4.23 5.23 3.90
CA ALA A 91 5.13 4.12 4.18
C ALA A 91 6.55 4.38 3.64
N ALA A 92 6.67 4.97 2.46
CA ALA A 92 7.93 5.39 1.85
C ALA A 92 8.63 6.48 2.66
N LEU A 93 7.90 7.48 3.14
CA LEU A 93 8.43 8.55 3.98
C LEU A 93 9.02 8.00 5.27
N ILE A 94 8.24 7.18 6.00
CA ILE A 94 8.70 6.56 7.24
C ILE A 94 9.86 5.60 6.97
N GLY A 95 9.77 4.77 5.93
CA GLY A 95 10.84 3.86 5.54
C GLY A 95 12.14 4.60 5.21
N ALA A 96 12.07 5.68 4.44
CA ALA A 96 13.23 6.50 4.12
C ALA A 96 13.81 7.23 5.35
N ALA A 97 12.96 7.68 6.27
CA ALA A 97 13.39 8.30 7.52
C ALA A 97 14.13 7.31 8.42
N LEU A 98 13.63 6.08 8.56
CA LEU A 98 14.26 5.02 9.36
C LEU A 98 15.56 4.50 8.76
N VAL A 99 15.61 4.38 7.42
CA VAL A 99 16.82 3.95 6.70
C VAL A 99 17.89 5.06 6.69
N GLY A 100 17.47 6.32 6.70
CA GLY A 100 18.36 7.47 6.65
C GLY A 100 18.81 7.86 5.22
N PRO A 101 19.62 8.92 5.11
CA PRO A 101 20.09 9.45 3.83
C PRO A 101 21.09 8.50 3.14
N ARG A 102 21.28 8.68 1.83
CA ARG A 102 22.38 8.03 1.11
C ARG A 102 23.70 8.67 1.53
N LEU A 103 24.69 7.84 1.83
CA LEU A 103 26.04 8.30 2.18
C LEU A 103 26.61 9.15 1.03
N GLY A 104 27.17 10.32 1.36
CA GLY A 104 27.76 11.24 0.38
C GLY A 104 26.77 11.94 -0.56
N LYS A 105 25.45 11.92 -0.28
CA LYS A 105 24.47 12.60 -1.14
C LYS A 105 24.36 14.10 -0.89
N TYR A 106 24.44 14.51 0.37
CA TYR A 106 24.16 15.90 0.79
C TYR A 106 25.39 16.61 1.38
N THR A 107 26.55 15.97 1.31
CA THR A 107 27.87 16.42 1.75
C THR A 107 28.90 15.96 0.76
#